data_AF-A0A5D0UFK8-F1
#
_entry.id   AF-A0A5D0UFK8-F1
#
_cell.length_a   1.000
_cell.length_b   1.000
_cell.length_c   1.000
_cell.angle_alpha   90.00
_cell.angle_beta   90.00
_cell.angle_gamma   90.00
#
_symmetry.space_group_name_H-M   'P 1'
#
loop_
_entity.id
_entity.type
_entity.pdbx_description
1 polymer ?
#
loop_
_entity_poly.entity_id
_entity_poly.type
_entity_poly.pdbx_seq_one_letter_code
_entity_poly.pdbx_strand_id
1 'polypeptide(L)'
;MIGPRYAGEAERAIAGFDVYELPDGSWRAVSKRDDRRVVEHEQWGELAWACVSSRIAEDLRVAGEELAARMAEPGRAWRNDPGEKADAPPHDTAREPRR
;
A
#
# COMPACT_ATOMS: atom_id res chain seq x y z
N MET A 1 29.55 19.25 -14.43
CA MET A 1 28.20 18.69 -14.57
C MET A 1 27.81 18.20 -13.18
N ILE A 2 26.80 18.79 -12.55
CA ILE A 2 26.33 18.37 -11.22
C ILE A 2 25.31 17.26 -11.49
N GLY A 3 25.56 16.05 -11.00
CA GLY A 3 24.64 14.91 -11.16
C GLY A 3 23.40 15.04 -10.26
N PRO A 4 22.44 14.10 -10.37
CA PRO A 4 21.30 14.02 -9.47
C PRO A 4 21.76 14.05 -8.01
N ARG A 5 21.08 14.85 -7.18
CA ARG A 5 21.34 14.83 -5.73
C ARG A 5 20.27 14.04 -5.02
N TYR A 6 20.66 13.39 -3.94
CA TYR A 6 19.70 12.72 -3.09
C TYR A 6 18.79 13.72 -2.39
N ALA A 7 17.52 13.36 -2.23
CA ALA A 7 16.52 14.22 -1.62
C ALA A 7 16.73 14.40 -0.10
N GLY A 8 16.11 15.42 0.47
CA GLY A 8 16.13 15.71 1.91
C GLY A 8 15.44 14.62 2.75
N GLU A 9 15.47 14.73 4.09
CA GLU A 9 14.86 13.73 4.97
C GLU A 9 13.35 13.60 4.79
N ALA A 10 12.63 14.72 4.67
CA ALA A 10 11.19 14.72 4.52
C ALA A 10 10.77 14.08 3.18
N GLU A 11 11.49 14.40 2.12
CA GLU A 11 11.23 13.88 0.78
C GLU A 11 11.59 12.38 0.67
N ARG A 12 12.53 11.90 1.49
CA ARG A 12 12.88 10.46 1.53
C ARG A 12 11.94 9.60 2.37
N ALA A 13 10.91 10.18 2.98
CA ALA A 13 9.94 9.43 3.77
C ALA A 13 9.05 8.50 2.90
N ILE A 14 9.15 8.56 1.57
CA ILE A 14 8.43 7.64 0.67
C ILE A 14 9.03 6.23 0.76
N ALA A 15 8.36 5.37 1.53
CA ALA A 15 8.76 3.98 1.72
C ALA A 15 8.86 3.22 0.38
N GLY A 16 9.94 2.46 0.21
CA GLY A 16 10.16 1.62 -0.97
C GLY A 16 10.79 2.34 -2.18
N PHE A 17 11.13 3.63 -2.04
CA PHE A 17 11.79 4.40 -3.10
C PHE A 17 13.07 5.07 -2.61
N ASP A 18 14.02 5.23 -3.52
CA ASP A 18 15.14 6.17 -3.42
C ASP A 18 14.80 7.40 -4.26
N VAL A 19 14.86 8.57 -3.63
CA VAL A 19 14.34 9.82 -4.19
C VAL A 19 15.48 10.81 -4.43
N TYR A 20 15.47 11.43 -5.61
CA TYR A 20 16.50 12.34 -6.09
C TYR A 20 15.88 13.62 -6.64
N GLU A 21 16.57 14.74 -6.45
CA GLU A 21 16.32 15.96 -7.21
C GLU A 21 17.32 16.03 -8.37
N LEU A 22 16.79 16.27 -9.56
CA LEU A 22 17.54 16.36 -10.81
C LEU A 22 18.12 17.76 -11.03
N PRO A 23 19.13 17.92 -11.90
CA PRO A 23 19.79 19.21 -12.10
C PRO A 23 18.89 20.32 -12.66
N ASP A 24 17.77 19.96 -13.28
CA ASP A 24 16.74 20.87 -13.80
C ASP A 24 15.67 21.24 -12.76
N GLY A 25 15.80 20.75 -11.52
CA GLY A 25 14.84 20.98 -10.43
C GLY A 25 13.65 20.03 -10.45
N SER A 26 13.58 19.10 -11.41
CA SER A 26 12.60 18.02 -11.39
C SER A 26 13.01 16.91 -10.40
N TRP A 27 12.11 15.97 -10.18
CA TRP A 27 12.26 14.92 -9.18
C TRP A 27 12.21 13.54 -9.82
N ARG A 28 13.03 12.63 -9.28
CA ARG A 28 13.09 11.22 -9.70
C ARG A 28 12.97 10.32 -8.49
N ALA A 29 12.11 9.31 -8.58
CA ALA A 29 12.03 8.22 -7.63
C ALA A 29 12.37 6.89 -8.33
N VAL A 30 13.23 6.10 -7.69
CA VAL A 30 13.64 4.76 -8.16
C VAL A 30 13.15 3.74 -7.15
N SER A 31 12.45 2.69 -7.60
CA SER A 31 11.99 1.66 -6.68
C SER A 31 13.15 0.84 -6.12
N LYS A 32 13.10 0.54 -4.82
CA LYS A 32 14.05 -0.35 -4.13
C LYS A 32 13.86 -1.83 -4.48
N ARG A 33 12.70 -2.19 -5.02
CA ARG A 33 12.37 -3.57 -5.41
C ARG A 33 12.70 -3.86 -6.87
N ASP A 34 12.52 -2.88 -7.75
CA ASP A 34 12.74 -2.99 -9.19
C ASP A 34 13.41 -1.70 -9.69
N ASP A 35 14.71 -1.75 -9.91
CA ASP A 35 15.52 -0.60 -10.33
C ASP A 35 15.14 -0.05 -11.71
N ARG A 36 14.37 -0.81 -12.49
CA ARG A 36 13.80 -0.36 -13.77
C ARG A 36 12.54 0.49 -13.58
N ARG A 37 11.91 0.44 -12.40
CA ARG A 37 10.73 1.24 -12.08
C ARG A 37 11.16 2.62 -11.60
N VAL A 38 11.24 3.53 -12.56
CA VAL A 38 11.59 4.94 -12.37
C VAL A 38 10.35 5.80 -12.61
N VAL A 39 10.13 6.77 -11.73
CA VAL A 39 9.07 7.77 -11.85
C VAL A 39 9.72 9.14 -11.80
N GLU A 40 9.30 10.04 -12.70
CA GLU A 40 9.83 11.41 -12.79
C GLU A 40 8.69 12.41 -12.87
N HIS A 41 8.80 13.51 -12.13
CA HIS A 41 7.85 14.61 -12.17
C HIS A 41 8.55 15.93 -11.91
N GLU A 42 8.05 17.01 -12.51
CA GLU A 42 8.55 18.37 -12.24
C GLU A 42 8.25 18.80 -10.80
N GLN A 43 7.09 18.42 -10.28
CA GLN A 43 6.66 18.80 -8.94
C GLN A 43 6.83 17.66 -7.93
N TRP A 44 7.40 17.99 -6.77
CA TRP A 44 7.55 17.06 -5.65
C TRP A 44 6.24 16.37 -5.26
N GLY A 45 5.16 17.14 -5.14
CA GLY A 45 3.85 16.61 -4.73
C GLY A 45 3.29 15.56 -5.70
N GLU A 46 3.51 15.75 -7.00
CA GLU A 46 3.11 14.78 -8.02
C GLU A 46 3.94 13.50 -7.94
N LEU A 47 5.26 13.63 -7.79
CA LEU A 47 6.14 12.48 -7.59
C LEU A 47 5.69 11.66 -6.37
N ALA A 48 5.42 12.34 -5.26
CA ALA A 48 5.01 11.70 -4.02
C ALA A 48 3.71 10.90 -4.19
N TRP A 49 2.69 11.50 -4.83
CA TRP A 49 1.44 10.82 -5.12
C TRP A 49 1.59 9.66 -6.11
N ALA A 50 2.42 9.82 -7.14
CA ALA A 50 2.71 8.76 -8.10
C ALA A 50 3.38 7.55 -7.41
N CYS A 51 4.33 7.78 -6.50
CA CYS A 51 4.97 6.71 -5.74
C CYS A 51 4.00 5.99 -4.79
N VAL A 52 3.17 6.75 -4.06
CA VAL A 52 2.20 6.20 -3.10
C VAL A 52 1.14 5.37 -3.83
N SER A 53 0.56 5.91 -4.91
CA SER A 53 -0.43 5.19 -5.71
C SER A 53 0.15 3.94 -6.36
N SER A 54 1.37 4.03 -6.89
CA SER A 54 2.14 2.91 -7.45
C SER A 54 2.31 1.77 -6.44
N ARG A 55 2.61 2.09 -5.17
CA ARG A 55 2.72 1.10 -4.09
C ARG A 55 1.37 0.45 -3.78
N ILE A 56 0.32 1.26 -3.60
CA ILE A 56 -1.02 0.75 -3.30
C ILE A 56 -1.51 -0.17 -4.42
N ALA A 57 -1.31 0.21 -5.68
CA ALA A 57 -1.68 -0.61 -6.83
C ALA A 57 -0.97 -1.97 -6.83
N GLU A 58 0.32 -1.99 -6.46
CA GLU A 58 1.09 -3.23 -6.36
C GLU A 58 0.61 -4.12 -5.21
N ASP A 59 0.37 -3.55 -4.02
CA ASP A 59 -0.16 -4.29 -2.87
C ASP A 59 -1.52 -4.91 -3.20
N LEU A 60 -2.40 -4.14 -3.89
CA LEU A 60 -3.69 -4.63 -4.34
C LEU A 60 -3.57 -5.72 -5.42
N ARG A 61 -2.62 -5.60 -6.34
CA ARG A 61 -2.34 -6.63 -7.36
C ARG A 61 -1.94 -7.94 -6.71
N VAL A 62 -0.99 -7.90 -5.78
CA VAL A 62 -0.52 -9.08 -5.04
C VAL A 62 -1.67 -9.72 -4.24
N ALA A 63 -2.42 -8.92 -3.49
CA ALA A 63 -3.57 -9.42 -2.73
C ALA A 63 -4.65 -10.04 -3.64
N GLY A 64 -4.88 -9.44 -4.82
CA GLY A 64 -5.80 -9.96 -5.83
C GLY A 64 -5.35 -11.29 -6.42
N GLU A 65 -4.06 -11.45 -6.71
CA GLU A 65 -3.47 -12.71 -7.19
C GLU A 65 -3.54 -13.82 -6.13
N GLU A 66 -3.23 -13.51 -4.88
CA GLU A 66 -3.40 -14.45 -3.77
C GLU A 66 -4.86 -14.89 -3.61
N LEU A 67 -5.80 -13.95 -3.69
CA LEU A 67 -7.22 -14.25 -3.63
C LEU A 67 -7.66 -15.13 -4.81
N ALA A 68 -7.24 -14.81 -6.03
CA ALA A 68 -7.54 -15.59 -7.22
C ALA A 68 -6.98 -17.02 -7.10
N ALA A 69 -5.74 -17.17 -6.60
CA ALA A 69 -5.14 -18.47 -6.36
C ALA A 69 -5.94 -19.30 -5.35
N ARG A 70 -6.35 -18.71 -4.21
CA ARG A 70 -7.20 -19.36 -3.20
C ARG A 70 -8.57 -19.75 -3.76
N MET A 71 -9.15 -18.93 -4.63
CA MET A 71 -10.44 -19.23 -5.27
C MET A 71 -10.35 -20.35 -6.30
N ALA A 72 -9.19 -20.53 -6.94
CA ALA A 72 -8.93 -21.57 -7.92
C ALA A 72 -8.70 -22.96 -7.29
N GLU A 73 -8.46 -23.05 -5.98
CA GLU A 73 -8.28 -24.33 -5.27
C GLU A 73 -9.57 -25.18 -5.26
N PRO A 74 -9.56 -26.41 -5.81
CA PRO A 74 -10.69 -27.32 -5.73
C PRO A 74 -10.91 -27.76 -4.28
N GLY A 75 -12.03 -27.34 -3.67
CA GLY A 75 -12.37 -27.74 -2.30
C GLY A 75 -12.82 -26.63 -1.33
N ARG A 76 -13.04 -25.39 -1.80
CA ARG A 76 -13.72 -24.31 -1.03
C ARG A 76 -13.08 -23.99 0.34
N ALA A 77 -11.78 -24.18 0.49
CA ALA A 77 -11.07 -23.88 1.74
C ALA A 77 -11.23 -22.40 2.16
N TRP A 78 -11.29 -21.46 1.20
CA TRP A 78 -11.49 -20.03 1.46
C TRP A 78 -12.88 -19.67 2.04
N ARG A 79 -13.88 -20.57 1.97
CA ARG A 79 -15.18 -20.35 2.66
C ARG A 79 -15.14 -20.70 4.14
N ASN A 80 -14.11 -21.43 4.58
CA ASN A 80 -13.99 -21.94 5.94
C ASN A 80 -12.87 -21.22 6.70
N ASP A 81 -12.59 -19.96 6.38
CA ASP A 81 -11.67 -19.15 7.18
C ASP A 81 -12.31 -18.96 8.58
N PRO A 82 -11.74 -19.52 9.67
CA PRO A 82 -12.39 -19.53 10.98
C PRO A 82 -12.29 -18.18 11.72
N GLY A 83 -12.02 -17.10 10.99
CA GLY A 83 -11.83 -15.75 11.52
C GLY A 83 -13.12 -15.06 12.00
N GLU A 84 -14.29 -15.56 11.62
CA GLU A 84 -15.57 -15.13 12.21
C GLU A 84 -16.05 -16.18 13.23
N LYS A 85 -15.50 -16.11 14.44
CA LYS A 85 -16.30 -16.48 15.60
C LYS A 85 -17.38 -15.40 15.78
N ALA A 86 -18.52 -15.61 15.15
CA ALA A 86 -19.77 -15.00 15.57
C ALA A 86 -20.19 -15.61 16.93
N ASP A 87 -19.42 -15.33 17.99
CA ASP A 87 -19.78 -15.64 19.37
C ASP A 87 -19.77 -14.33 20.18
N ALA A 88 -20.54 -13.35 19.71
CA ALA A 88 -21.13 -12.38 20.63
C ALA A 88 -22.51 -12.95 21.00
N PRO A 89 -22.73 -13.40 22.25
CA PRO A 89 -24.07 -13.80 22.67
C PRO A 89 -25.03 -12.61 22.48
N PRO A 90 -26.31 -12.85 22.14
CA PRO A 90 -27.28 -11.76 22.02
C PRO A 90 -27.29 -10.97 23.33
N HIS A 91 -27.09 -9.67 23.22
CA HIS A 91 -27.13 -8.74 24.34
C HIS A 91 -28.52 -8.84 24.97
N ASP A 92 -28.63 -9.52 26.11
CA ASP A 92 -29.89 -9.65 26.84
C ASP A 92 -30.25 -8.30 27.45
N THR A 93 -31.02 -7.50 26.72
CA THR A 93 -31.62 -6.27 27.22
C THR A 93 -32.86 -6.62 28.04
N ALA A 94 -32.66 -7.36 29.14
CA ALA A 94 -33.66 -7.45 30.20
C ALA A 94 -33.76 -6.08 30.89
N ARG A 95 -34.74 -5.31 30.45
CA ARG A 95 -35.14 -4.02 30.98
C ARG A 95 -35.49 -4.17 32.47
N GLU A 96 -34.63 -3.69 33.37
CA GLU A 96 -34.97 -3.58 34.79
C GLU A 96 -36.20 -2.65 34.96
N PRO A 97 -37.24 -3.07 35.70
CA PRO A 97 -38.26 -2.15 36.16
C PRO A 97 -37.68 -1.36 37.35
N ARG A 98 -37.49 -0.04 37.14
CA ARG A 98 -37.23 0.90 38.24
C ARG A 98 -38.37 0.80 39.26
N ARG A 99 -38.02 0.50 40.51
CA ARG A 99 -38.84 0.80 41.69
C ARG A 99 -38.42 2.12 42.28
#